data_AF-A0A533VM11-F1
#
_entry.id   AF-A0A533VM11-F1
#
_cell.length_a   1.000
_cell.length_b   1.000
_cell.length_c   1.000
_cell.angle_alpha   90.00
_cell.angle_beta   90.00
_cell.angle_gamma   90.00
#
_symmetry.space_group_name_H-M   'P 1'
#
loop_
_entity.id
_entity.type
_entity.pdbx_description
1 polymer ?
#
loop_
_entity_poly.entity_id
_entity_poly.type
_entity_poly.pdbx_seq_one_letter_code
_entity_poly.pdbx_strand_id
1 'polypeptide(L)'
;MPYSGIVKYHVKLSFDVDGLVEKADIIGAIFGQTEGLLGPEMNLNELQKVSKVGRIEVNTTTTTNQTKGDALIPMSTDINTAALIAAAIESIDKVGPFQAAFKLEAIEDVRSAKKKEIVDRAREIVQKWSTKTISEGDEMLKDVSEVTSTGKLTTFGKEKLACGSGVFDSPWIILVEGRADVINLLRAGFDNALAIEGAKIDESIKSLCESKSKVVAFLDGDRAGGFILKELKSMVRIDVVHRAPEDVEVEELTPMQIVEILKDTAEDMKKETTKPRLQDPKDEPIANVAKKVYPDLNESLEAVALDEELNEVFKVPVSEVVGKLSPGSGIKYLVLDGIITQRLIDSAKQAGIECVIGHRMANLKSADGLTLKTFTELGIA
;
A
#
# COMPACT_ATOMS: atom_id res chain seq x y z
N MET A 1 -0.21 6.24 50.93
CA MET A 1 -0.90 7.35 50.22
C MET A 1 -2.30 6.87 49.86
N PRO A 2 -3.37 7.62 50.18
CA PRO A 2 -4.72 7.21 49.81
C PRO A 2 -4.84 7.23 48.28
N TYR A 3 -5.43 6.18 47.71
CA TYR A 3 -5.72 6.07 46.28
C TYR A 3 -6.60 7.25 45.85
N SER A 4 -6.01 8.24 45.19
CA SER A 4 -6.75 9.17 44.35
C SER A 4 -7.19 8.35 43.14
N GLY A 5 -8.44 7.89 43.15
CA GLY A 5 -9.02 7.17 42.02
C GLY A 5 -8.91 8.04 40.78
N ILE A 6 -8.13 7.60 39.79
CA ILE A 6 -8.02 8.29 38.51
C ILE A 6 -9.42 8.38 37.92
N VAL A 7 -9.92 9.61 37.75
CA VAL A 7 -11.20 9.88 37.09
C VAL A 7 -11.16 9.23 35.71
N LYS A 8 -12.15 8.40 35.42
CA LYS A 8 -12.30 7.69 34.15
C LYS A 8 -13.36 8.36 33.28
N TYR A 9 -14.44 8.83 33.89
CA TYR A 9 -15.57 9.43 33.21
C TYR A 9 -15.98 10.74 33.88
N HIS A 10 -16.40 11.71 33.08
CA HIS A 10 -17.18 12.86 33.53
C HIS A 10 -18.62 12.68 33.09
N VAL A 11 -19.53 12.52 34.05
CA VAL A 11 -20.98 12.56 33.78
C VAL A 11 -21.41 14.01 33.86
N LYS A 12 -21.92 14.54 32.74
CA LYS A 12 -22.43 15.91 32.62
C LYS A 12 -23.94 15.89 32.55
N LEU A 13 -24.60 16.55 33.49
CA LEU A 13 -26.04 16.73 33.50
C LEU A 13 -26.39 18.21 33.44
N SER A 14 -27.51 18.53 32.81
CA SER A 14 -28.17 19.82 32.96
C SER A 14 -29.38 19.66 33.87
N PHE A 15 -29.78 20.74 34.54
CA PHE A 15 -30.98 20.74 35.35
C PHE A 15 -31.73 22.07 35.29
N ASP A 16 -33.04 21.96 35.54
CA ASP A 16 -33.96 23.07 35.60
C ASP A 16 -34.87 22.90 36.84
N VAL A 17 -34.95 23.92 37.70
CA VAL A 17 -35.73 23.92 38.93
C VAL A 17 -36.68 25.11 38.92
N ASP A 18 -37.97 24.85 39.13
CA ASP A 18 -39.04 25.86 39.21
C ASP A 18 -39.10 26.50 40.60
N GLY A 19 -38.00 27.12 40.99
CA GLY A 19 -37.85 27.79 42.27
C GLY A 19 -36.43 28.29 42.52
N LEU A 20 -36.27 29.05 43.60
CA LEU A 20 -34.97 29.56 44.03
C LEU A 20 -34.30 28.51 44.91
N VAL A 21 -33.23 27.92 44.40
CA VAL A 21 -32.44 26.90 45.12
C VAL A 21 -30.96 27.24 45.10
N GLU A 22 -30.25 26.85 46.15
CA GLU A 22 -28.80 27.01 46.23
C GLU A 22 -28.08 25.76 45.71
N LYS A 23 -26.78 25.91 45.46
CA LYS A 23 -25.89 24.81 45.11
C LYS A 23 -25.97 23.63 46.10
N ALA A 24 -26.13 23.93 47.40
CA ALA A 24 -26.22 22.90 48.44
C ALA A 24 -27.50 22.06 48.30
N ASP A 25 -28.61 22.66 47.87
CA ASP A 25 -29.90 21.96 47.69
C ASP A 25 -29.84 20.99 46.51
N ILE A 26 -29.21 21.39 45.40
CA ILE A 26 -28.99 20.54 44.23
C ILE A 26 -28.15 19.32 44.59
N ILE A 27 -27.04 19.54 45.31
CA ILE A 27 -26.19 18.45 45.79
C ILE A 27 -26.97 17.54 46.75
N GLY A 28 -27.73 18.13 47.67
CA GLY A 28 -28.59 17.41 48.61
C GLY A 28 -29.63 16.53 47.91
N ALA A 29 -30.26 17.02 46.84
CA ALA A 29 -31.18 16.25 46.03
C ALA A 29 -30.48 15.10 45.31
N ILE A 30 -29.33 15.35 44.67
CA ILE A 30 -28.54 14.32 43.98
C ILE A 30 -28.17 13.17 44.93
N PHE A 31 -27.68 13.46 46.13
CA PHE A 31 -27.34 12.41 47.09
C PHE A 31 -28.57 11.76 47.74
N GLY A 32 -29.54 12.56 48.16
CA GLY A 32 -30.69 12.07 48.93
C GLY A 32 -31.69 11.28 48.11
N GLN A 33 -32.01 11.72 46.89
CA GLN A 33 -33.01 11.05 46.05
C GLN A 33 -32.45 9.81 45.34
N THR A 34 -31.13 9.75 45.14
CA THR A 34 -30.49 8.53 44.60
C THR A 34 -30.19 7.48 45.67
N GLU A 35 -30.23 7.88 46.94
CA GLU A 35 -30.07 6.98 48.08
C GLU A 35 -31.25 6.02 48.21
N GLY A 36 -30.96 4.72 48.34
CA GLY A 36 -31.98 3.67 48.45
C GLY A 36 -32.51 3.11 47.12
N LEU A 37 -32.27 3.80 45.99
CA LEU A 37 -32.67 3.31 44.66
C LEU A 37 -31.72 2.26 44.08
N LEU A 38 -30.41 2.45 44.25
CA LEU A 38 -29.37 1.68 43.54
C LEU A 38 -28.64 0.65 44.42
N GLY A 39 -29.14 0.37 45.63
CA GLY A 39 -28.47 -0.51 46.58
C GLY A 39 -27.13 0.05 47.11
N PRO A 40 -26.48 -0.66 48.05
CA PRO A 40 -25.32 -0.14 48.77
C PRO A 40 -24.06 0.00 47.91
N GLU A 41 -23.90 -0.81 46.85
CA GLU A 41 -22.71 -0.77 46.00
C GLU A 41 -22.66 0.43 45.03
N MET A 42 -23.81 1.08 44.80
CA MET A 42 -23.96 2.20 43.86
C MET A 42 -24.43 3.48 44.55
N ASN A 43 -24.48 3.48 45.89
CA ASN A 43 -24.79 4.67 46.67
C ASN A 43 -23.67 5.71 46.50
N LEU A 44 -24.03 6.92 46.06
CA LEU A 44 -23.09 8.01 45.80
C LEU A 44 -22.25 8.40 47.03
N ASN A 45 -22.83 8.36 48.24
CA ASN A 45 -22.11 8.65 49.49
C ASN A 45 -21.00 7.62 49.76
N GLU A 46 -21.31 6.33 49.59
CA GLU A 46 -20.34 5.25 49.78
C GLU A 46 -19.28 5.27 48.67
N LEU A 47 -19.70 5.47 47.42
CA LEU A 47 -18.80 5.60 46.28
C LEU A 47 -17.84 6.78 46.42
N GLN A 48 -18.27 7.89 47.04
CA GLN A 48 -17.39 9.02 47.31
C GLN A 48 -16.36 8.71 48.40
N LYS A 49 -16.74 7.97 49.48
CA LYS A 49 -15.81 7.52 50.53
C LYS A 49 -14.71 6.60 49.99
N VAL A 50 -15.03 5.74 49.02
CA VAL A 50 -14.06 4.84 48.38
C VAL A 50 -13.36 5.45 47.17
N SER A 51 -13.44 6.77 46.97
CA SER A 51 -12.82 7.51 45.85
C SER A 51 -13.27 7.05 44.45
N LYS A 52 -14.43 6.38 44.34
CA LYS A 52 -15.05 5.98 43.06
C LYS A 52 -15.86 7.10 42.44
N VAL A 53 -16.40 8.02 43.23
CA VAL A 53 -17.06 9.25 42.79
C VAL A 53 -16.30 10.45 43.37
N GLY A 54 -16.04 11.45 42.56
CA GLY A 54 -15.33 12.68 42.92
C GLY A 54 -16.24 13.69 43.62
N ARG A 55 -15.75 14.93 43.73
CA ARG A 55 -16.58 16.04 44.18
C ARG A 55 -17.54 16.42 43.06
N ILE A 56 -18.84 16.47 43.37
CA ILE A 56 -19.85 16.93 42.41
C ILE A 56 -19.70 18.44 42.28
N GLU A 57 -19.43 18.89 41.07
CA GLU A 57 -19.38 20.30 40.73
C GLU A 57 -20.73 20.71 40.18
N VAL A 58 -21.29 21.77 40.73
CA VAL A 58 -22.59 22.29 40.34
C VAL A 58 -22.43 23.78 40.09
N ASN A 59 -22.89 24.23 38.92
CA ASN A 59 -23.00 25.62 38.55
C ASN A 59 -24.48 25.98 38.46
N THR A 60 -24.86 27.11 39.05
CA THR A 60 -26.26 27.55 39.09
C THR A 60 -26.35 28.96 38.55
N THR A 61 -27.39 29.21 37.76
CA THR A 61 -27.80 30.52 37.28
C THR A 61 -29.25 30.71 37.66
N THR A 62 -29.52 31.69 38.51
CA THR A 62 -30.84 31.93 39.08
C THR A 62 -31.48 33.16 38.43
N THR A 63 -32.70 32.98 37.93
CA THR A 63 -33.59 34.05 37.46
C THR A 63 -34.69 34.26 38.52
N THR A 64 -35.56 35.26 38.35
CA THR A 64 -36.57 35.70 39.35
C THR A 64 -37.43 34.58 39.96
N ASN A 65 -37.68 33.48 39.25
CA ASN A 65 -38.47 32.35 39.77
C ASN A 65 -37.97 30.96 39.32
N GLN A 66 -36.76 30.86 38.76
CA GLN A 66 -36.27 29.61 38.16
C GLN A 66 -34.75 29.54 38.32
N THR A 67 -34.23 28.36 38.67
CA THR A 67 -32.79 28.09 38.75
C THR A 67 -32.42 27.03 37.72
N LYS A 68 -31.50 27.38 36.82
CA LYS A 68 -30.94 26.47 35.82
C LYS A 68 -29.46 26.25 36.07
N GLY A 69 -28.94 25.12 35.63
CA GLY A 69 -27.53 24.85 35.83
C GLY A 69 -27.05 23.56 35.21
N ASP A 70 -25.79 23.27 35.50
CA ASP A 70 -25.09 22.06 35.11
C ASP A 70 -24.46 21.40 36.34
N ALA A 71 -24.43 20.07 36.30
CA ALA A 71 -23.79 19.23 37.30
C ALA A 71 -22.76 18.32 36.60
N LEU A 72 -21.52 18.41 37.05
CA LEU A 72 -20.41 17.56 36.62
C LEU A 72 -20.04 16.60 37.75
N ILE A 73 -20.11 15.31 37.45
CA ILE A 73 -19.80 14.24 38.40
C ILE A 73 -18.59 13.47 37.87
N PRO A 74 -17.41 13.67 38.48
CA PRO A 74 -16.22 12.88 38.17
C PRO A 74 -16.40 11.45 38.70
N MET A 75 -16.20 10.45 37.85
CA MET A 75 -16.39 9.05 38.21
C MET A 75 -15.18 8.20 37.82
N SER A 76 -14.76 7.31 38.71
CA SER A 76 -13.68 6.33 38.54
C SER A 76 -14.22 4.89 38.37
N THR A 77 -15.54 4.74 38.23
CA THR A 77 -16.28 3.48 38.05
C THR A 77 -16.17 2.93 36.62
N ASP A 78 -16.83 1.81 36.34
CA ASP A 78 -17.09 1.38 34.96
C ASP A 78 -18.22 2.20 34.32
N ILE A 79 -18.37 2.05 33.00
CA ILE A 79 -19.35 2.79 32.21
C ILE A 79 -20.79 2.40 32.58
N ASN A 80 -21.03 1.14 32.95
CA ASN A 80 -22.36 0.64 33.31
C ASN A 80 -22.85 1.28 34.61
N THR A 81 -21.99 1.32 35.63
CA THR A 81 -22.25 1.97 36.91
C THR A 81 -22.44 3.47 36.74
N ALA A 82 -21.61 4.10 35.90
CA ALA A 82 -21.75 5.53 35.59
C ALA A 82 -23.07 5.84 34.89
N ALA A 83 -23.47 5.03 33.91
CA ALA A 83 -24.74 5.17 33.20
C ALA A 83 -25.95 4.98 34.11
N LEU A 84 -25.91 3.99 35.02
CA LEU A 84 -27.00 3.73 35.95
C LEU A 84 -27.17 4.85 36.97
N ILE A 85 -26.06 5.38 37.49
CA ILE A 85 -26.07 6.55 38.38
C ILE A 85 -26.59 7.78 37.65
N ALA A 86 -26.15 8.01 36.41
CA ALA A 86 -26.65 9.10 35.58
C ALA A 86 -28.17 9.01 35.39
N ALA A 87 -28.69 7.83 35.08
CA ALA A 87 -30.12 7.58 34.93
C ALA A 87 -30.90 7.79 36.24
N ALA A 88 -30.34 7.39 37.38
CA ALA A 88 -30.97 7.65 38.68
C ALA A 88 -31.02 9.16 39.01
N ILE A 89 -29.97 9.91 38.67
CA ILE A 89 -29.98 11.37 38.84
C ILE A 89 -30.98 12.03 37.88
N GLU A 90 -31.09 11.54 36.65
CA GLU A 90 -32.07 12.00 35.67
C GLU A 90 -33.52 11.76 36.14
N SER A 91 -33.75 10.77 37.01
CA SER A 91 -35.07 10.49 37.60
C SER A 91 -35.48 11.43 38.75
N ILE A 92 -34.59 12.35 39.18
CA ILE A 92 -34.89 13.31 40.24
C ILE A 92 -35.94 14.30 39.73
N ASP A 93 -37.09 14.32 40.41
CA ASP A 93 -38.24 15.17 40.07
C ASP A 93 -38.38 16.39 40.99
N LYS A 94 -37.63 16.45 42.10
CA LYS A 94 -37.71 17.54 43.08
C LYS A 94 -36.38 17.92 43.71
N VAL A 95 -36.22 19.22 43.96
CA VAL A 95 -35.12 19.79 44.75
C VAL A 95 -35.74 20.67 45.84
N GLY A 96 -35.56 20.28 47.10
CA GLY A 96 -36.25 20.92 48.21
C GLY A 96 -37.78 20.83 48.03
N PRO A 97 -38.53 21.95 48.11
CA PRO A 97 -39.98 21.96 47.85
C PRO A 97 -40.34 22.12 46.36
N PHE A 98 -39.38 22.34 45.47
CA PHE A 98 -39.61 22.74 44.08
C PHE A 98 -39.52 21.56 43.11
N GLN A 99 -40.26 21.64 42.01
CA GLN A 99 -40.18 20.69 40.90
C GLN A 99 -38.87 20.91 40.15
N ALA A 100 -38.22 19.81 39.77
CA ALA A 100 -36.96 19.81 39.08
C ALA A 100 -36.97 18.80 37.92
N ALA A 101 -36.21 19.11 36.88
CA ALA A 101 -35.94 18.20 35.78
C ALA A 101 -34.43 18.14 35.55
N PHE A 102 -33.86 16.95 35.69
CA PHE A 102 -32.47 16.67 35.33
C PHE A 102 -32.42 16.02 33.95
N LYS A 103 -31.33 16.23 33.21
CA LYS A 103 -31.11 15.63 31.91
C LYS A 103 -29.65 15.27 31.72
N LEU A 104 -29.37 14.06 31.23
CA LEU A 104 -28.01 13.66 30.87
C LEU A 104 -27.60 14.34 29.55
N GLU A 105 -26.50 15.11 29.59
CA GLU A 105 -25.92 15.72 28.39
C GLU A 105 -24.87 14.80 27.75
N ALA A 106 -23.93 14.30 28.54
CA ALA A 106 -22.87 13.41 28.06
C ALA A 106 -22.19 12.62 29.18
N ILE A 107 -21.64 11.46 28.83
CA ILE A 107 -20.66 10.73 29.65
C ILE A 107 -19.33 10.74 28.89
N GLU A 108 -18.38 11.56 29.31
CA GLU A 108 -17.10 11.74 28.63
C GLU A 108 -16.00 10.86 29.24
N ASP A 109 -15.41 9.95 28.48
CA ASP A 109 -14.20 9.23 28.90
C ASP A 109 -12.99 10.17 28.81
N VAL A 110 -12.52 10.66 29.97
CA VAL A 110 -11.38 11.59 30.05
C VAL A 110 -10.07 10.96 29.61
N ARG A 111 -10.02 9.62 29.50
CA ARG A 111 -8.84 8.91 29.01
C ARG A 111 -8.80 8.87 27.49
N SER A 112 -9.88 9.17 26.78
CA SER A 112 -9.92 9.14 25.32
C SER A 112 -8.89 10.09 24.70
N ALA A 113 -8.72 11.28 25.27
CA ALA A 113 -7.66 12.21 24.84
C ALA A 113 -6.26 11.63 25.06
N LYS A 114 -5.97 11.09 26.27
CA LYS A 114 -4.69 10.42 26.55
C LYS A 114 -4.44 9.17 25.70
N LYS A 115 -5.48 8.40 25.39
CA LYS A 115 -5.39 7.23 24.49
C LYS A 115 -4.94 7.69 23.11
N LYS A 116 -5.47 8.80 22.60
CA LYS A 116 -5.04 9.38 21.32
C LYS A 116 -3.55 9.77 21.37
N GLU A 117 -3.12 10.49 22.41
CA GLU A 117 -1.71 10.83 22.62
C GLU A 117 -0.80 9.59 22.70
N ILE A 118 -1.25 8.52 23.35
CA ILE A 118 -0.50 7.26 23.43
C ILE A 118 -0.37 6.61 22.05
N VAL A 119 -1.44 6.60 21.25
CA VAL A 119 -1.42 6.06 19.89
C VAL A 119 -0.51 6.89 18.99
N ASP A 120 -0.59 8.21 19.04
CA ASP A 120 0.28 9.11 18.27
C ASP A 120 1.75 8.92 18.67
N ARG A 121 2.03 8.81 19.97
CA ARG A 121 3.38 8.51 20.46
C ARG A 121 3.88 7.13 20.02
N ALA A 122 3.00 6.13 19.99
CA ALA A 122 3.34 4.80 19.50
C ALA A 122 3.70 4.83 18.00
N ARG A 123 2.95 5.58 17.19
CA ARG A 123 3.28 5.82 15.77
C ARG A 123 4.67 6.45 15.62
N GLU A 124 4.97 7.50 16.38
CA GLU A 124 6.30 8.12 16.35
C GLU A 124 7.42 7.15 16.76
N ILE A 125 7.19 6.29 17.75
CA ILE A 125 8.18 5.29 18.18
C ILE A 125 8.45 4.31 17.05
N VAL A 126 7.40 3.82 16.40
CA VAL A 126 7.53 2.92 15.23
C VAL A 126 8.27 3.63 14.11
N GLN A 127 7.89 4.86 13.74
CA GLN A 127 8.59 5.64 12.72
C GLN A 127 10.07 5.84 13.05
N LYS A 128 10.41 6.25 14.28
CA LYS A 128 11.82 6.42 14.71
C LYS A 128 12.59 5.12 14.73
N TRP A 129 11.96 4.03 15.15
CA TRP A 129 12.56 2.70 15.13
C TRP A 129 12.79 2.21 13.70
N SER A 130 11.81 2.35 12.81
CA SER A 130 11.95 2.10 11.38
C SER A 130 13.13 2.89 10.80
N THR A 131 13.23 4.19 11.06
CA THR A 131 14.36 5.02 10.60
C THR A 131 15.71 4.59 11.18
N LYS A 132 15.74 4.07 12.41
CA LYS A 132 16.98 3.62 13.06
C LYS A 132 17.42 2.21 12.62
N THR A 133 16.50 1.27 12.49
CA THR A 133 16.75 -0.05 11.89
C THR A 133 17.13 0.07 10.41
N ILE A 134 16.64 1.10 9.72
CA ILE A 134 17.12 1.47 8.37
C ILE A 134 18.60 1.88 8.40
N SER A 135 19.13 2.53 9.45
CA SER A 135 20.56 2.88 9.53
C SER A 135 21.48 1.69 9.77
N GLU A 136 21.05 0.72 10.59
CA GLU A 136 21.80 -0.53 10.84
C GLU A 136 21.68 -1.50 9.65
N GLY A 137 20.51 -1.50 9.00
CA GLY A 137 20.25 -2.21 7.75
C GLY A 137 20.97 -1.60 6.54
N ASP A 138 21.11 -0.27 6.44
CA ASP A 138 21.88 0.42 5.39
C ASP A 138 23.39 0.23 5.58
N GLU A 139 23.91 0.06 6.79
CA GLU A 139 25.31 -0.32 6.98
C GLU A 139 25.56 -1.77 6.53
N MET A 140 24.69 -2.71 6.92
CA MET A 140 24.80 -4.09 6.45
C MET A 140 24.48 -4.25 4.96
N LEU A 141 23.57 -3.46 4.41
CA LEU A 141 23.26 -3.43 2.98
C LEU A 141 24.33 -2.68 2.21
N LYS A 142 25.04 -1.66 2.73
CA LYS A 142 26.19 -1.07 2.03
C LYS A 142 27.30 -2.08 1.80
N ASP A 143 27.53 -2.97 2.77
CA ASP A 143 28.52 -4.05 2.63
C ASP A 143 28.08 -5.16 1.66
N VAL A 144 26.77 -5.28 1.36
CA VAL A 144 26.21 -6.33 0.46
C VAL A 144 25.73 -5.76 -0.89
N SER A 145 25.43 -4.46 -0.99
CA SER A 145 24.85 -3.76 -2.15
C SER A 145 25.90 -3.18 -3.10
N GLU A 146 27.20 -3.28 -2.80
CA GLU A 146 28.23 -3.14 -3.84
C GLU A 146 28.15 -4.26 -4.90
N VAL A 147 27.37 -5.32 -4.67
CA VAL A 147 27.31 -6.48 -5.56
C VAL A 147 25.97 -6.66 -6.29
N THR A 148 24.87 -5.98 -5.93
CA THR A 148 23.62 -6.12 -6.71
C THR A 148 22.77 -4.85 -6.69
N SER A 149 22.61 -4.26 -7.87
CA SER A 149 21.90 -3.00 -8.11
C SER A 149 20.40 -3.10 -7.81
N THR A 150 19.96 -2.60 -6.66
CA THR A 150 18.58 -2.15 -6.45
C THR A 150 18.49 -0.67 -6.81
N GLY A 151 17.46 -0.30 -7.58
CA GLY A 151 17.32 0.96 -8.30
C GLY A 151 17.84 2.20 -7.58
N LYS A 152 18.65 3.00 -8.28
CA LYS A 152 19.19 4.24 -7.75
C LYS A 152 18.19 5.37 -7.98
N LEU A 153 18.08 6.28 -7.01
CA LEU A 153 17.37 7.54 -7.19
C LEU A 153 18.13 8.38 -8.23
N THR A 154 17.43 8.78 -9.28
CA THR A 154 17.92 9.62 -10.38
C THR A 154 16.94 10.78 -10.59
N THR A 155 17.15 11.55 -11.66
CA THR A 155 16.26 12.64 -12.04
C THR A 155 15.83 12.54 -13.49
N PHE A 156 14.63 13.03 -13.78
CA PHE A 156 14.02 13.03 -15.11
C PHE A 156 13.63 14.43 -15.57
N GLY A 157 13.76 14.68 -16.87
CA GLY A 157 13.27 15.91 -17.51
C GLY A 157 14.10 17.17 -17.22
N LYS A 158 13.63 18.30 -17.76
CA LYS A 158 14.28 19.61 -17.59
C LYS A 158 14.15 20.13 -16.15
N GLU A 159 13.03 19.82 -15.51
CA GLU A 159 12.71 20.19 -14.13
C GLU A 159 13.46 19.32 -13.10
N LYS A 160 14.21 18.30 -13.54
CA LYS A 160 15.00 17.39 -12.68
C LYS A 160 14.14 16.71 -11.60
N LEU A 161 12.94 16.26 -11.99
CA LEU A 161 12.02 15.56 -11.10
C LEU A 161 12.64 14.26 -10.59
N ALA A 162 12.42 13.95 -9.31
CA ALA A 162 12.94 12.74 -8.70
C ALA A 162 12.31 11.49 -9.34
N CYS A 163 13.14 10.52 -9.73
CA CYS A 163 12.65 9.26 -10.28
C CYS A 163 13.56 8.09 -9.90
N GLY A 164 13.04 6.87 -10.00
CA GLY A 164 13.87 5.67 -9.96
C GLY A 164 14.54 5.38 -11.32
N SER A 165 15.67 4.69 -11.30
CA SER A 165 16.38 4.29 -12.52
C SER A 165 15.55 3.39 -13.45
N GLY A 166 14.61 2.61 -12.92
CA GLY A 166 13.74 1.73 -13.70
C GLY A 166 12.71 2.48 -14.55
N VAL A 167 12.52 3.79 -14.36
CA VAL A 167 11.61 4.60 -15.19
C VAL A 167 11.99 4.58 -16.67
N PHE A 168 13.28 4.42 -17.01
CA PHE A 168 13.74 4.41 -18.40
C PHE A 168 13.43 3.08 -19.09
N ASP A 169 13.70 1.96 -18.43
CA ASP A 169 13.64 0.62 -19.03
C ASP A 169 12.30 -0.10 -18.79
N SER A 170 11.60 0.23 -17.69
CA SER A 170 10.37 -0.47 -17.32
C SER A 170 9.25 -0.19 -18.34
N PRO A 171 8.45 -1.20 -18.72
CA PRO A 171 7.32 -1.02 -19.64
C PRO A 171 6.15 -0.26 -19.00
N TRP A 172 6.17 -0.06 -17.68
CA TRP A 172 5.14 0.67 -16.93
C TRP A 172 5.77 1.61 -15.90
N ILE A 173 5.05 2.64 -15.50
CA ILE A 173 5.53 3.65 -14.56
C ILE A 173 4.52 3.92 -13.45
N ILE A 174 5.02 4.33 -12.29
CA ILE A 174 4.23 4.78 -11.15
C ILE A 174 4.45 6.28 -10.96
N LEU A 175 3.37 7.06 -11.06
CA LEU A 175 3.35 8.49 -10.84
C LEU A 175 2.98 8.76 -9.37
N VAL A 176 3.82 9.52 -8.69
CA VAL A 176 3.65 9.90 -7.28
C VAL A 176 3.75 11.41 -7.09
N GLU A 177 3.33 11.90 -5.93
CA GLU A 177 3.30 13.34 -5.65
C GLU A 177 4.70 13.88 -5.42
N GLY A 178 5.48 13.25 -4.53
CA GLY A 178 6.74 13.79 -4.05
C GLY A 178 7.94 12.86 -4.21
N ARG A 179 9.12 13.45 -3.99
CA ARG A 179 10.39 12.71 -3.90
C ARG A 179 10.40 11.67 -2.78
N ALA A 180 9.76 11.94 -1.64
CA ALA A 180 9.72 11.03 -0.51
C ALA A 180 8.99 9.73 -0.87
N ASP A 181 7.90 9.83 -1.62
CA ASP A 181 7.16 8.68 -2.16
C ASP A 181 8.04 7.82 -3.06
N VAL A 182 8.81 8.44 -3.96
CA VAL A 182 9.76 7.72 -4.84
C VAL A 182 10.77 6.93 -4.02
N ILE A 183 11.32 7.54 -2.96
CA ILE A 183 12.27 6.86 -2.07
C ILE A 183 11.58 5.69 -1.35
N ASN A 184 10.34 5.85 -0.92
CA ASN A 184 9.61 4.80 -0.22
C ASN A 184 9.26 3.62 -1.16
N LEU A 185 8.88 3.91 -2.40
CA LEU A 185 8.68 2.91 -3.46
C LEU A 185 9.96 2.16 -3.81
N LEU A 186 11.09 2.86 -3.92
CA LEU A 186 12.40 2.23 -4.13
C LEU A 186 12.74 1.25 -3.01
N ARG A 187 12.46 1.61 -1.76
CA ARG A 187 12.63 0.72 -0.59
C ARG A 187 11.70 -0.49 -0.63
N ALA A 188 10.52 -0.35 -1.23
CA ALA A 188 9.58 -1.44 -1.46
C ALA A 188 9.93 -2.31 -2.69
N GLY A 189 11.00 -1.97 -3.43
CA GLY A 189 11.46 -2.72 -4.61
C GLY A 189 10.83 -2.26 -5.93
N PHE A 190 10.15 -1.11 -5.94
CA PHE A 190 9.61 -0.49 -7.15
C PHE A 190 10.53 0.65 -7.60
N ASP A 191 11.33 0.41 -8.64
CA ASP A 191 12.31 1.36 -9.17
C ASP A 191 11.83 2.17 -10.38
N ASN A 192 10.56 2.02 -10.74
CA ASN A 192 9.91 2.68 -11.87
C ASN A 192 8.94 3.81 -11.45
N ALA A 193 9.21 4.44 -10.31
CA ALA A 193 8.45 5.57 -9.79
C ALA A 193 9.00 6.93 -10.26
N LEU A 194 8.12 7.89 -10.55
CA LEU A 194 8.42 9.26 -10.97
C LEU A 194 7.57 10.24 -10.15
N ALA A 195 8.24 11.19 -9.48
CA ALA A 195 7.61 12.27 -8.75
C ALA A 195 7.13 13.38 -9.70
N ILE A 196 6.00 13.99 -9.37
CA ILE A 196 5.40 15.08 -10.16
C ILE A 196 5.57 16.44 -9.46
N GLU A 197 5.88 16.46 -8.16
CA GLU A 197 6.25 17.61 -7.30
C GLU A 197 5.35 18.85 -7.46
N GLY A 198 4.05 18.67 -7.73
CA GLY A 198 3.14 19.77 -8.06
C GLY A 198 3.58 20.61 -9.27
N ALA A 199 4.58 20.14 -10.02
CA ALA A 199 5.12 20.79 -11.20
C ALA A 199 4.14 20.63 -12.35
N LYS A 200 3.99 21.70 -13.15
CA LYS A 200 3.23 21.65 -14.40
C LYS A 200 3.82 20.53 -15.25
N ILE A 201 3.04 19.47 -15.46
CA ILE A 201 3.44 18.32 -16.26
C ILE A 201 3.85 18.82 -17.64
N ASP A 202 5.15 18.74 -17.91
CA ASP A 202 5.70 19.19 -19.18
C ASP A 202 5.47 18.15 -20.29
N GLU A 203 5.81 18.53 -21.52
CA GLU A 203 5.63 17.67 -22.69
C GLU A 203 6.53 16.42 -22.65
N SER A 204 7.61 16.45 -21.84
CA SER A 204 8.52 15.30 -21.69
C SER A 204 7.89 14.19 -20.84
N ILE A 205 7.16 14.55 -19.77
CA ILE A 205 6.43 13.58 -18.94
C ILE A 205 5.27 12.98 -19.72
N LYS A 206 4.57 13.77 -20.54
CA LYS A 206 3.51 13.26 -21.42
C LYS A 206 4.06 12.24 -22.42
N SER A 207 5.14 12.59 -23.11
CA SER A 207 5.80 11.69 -24.07
C SER A 207 6.28 10.40 -23.39
N LEU A 208 6.81 10.52 -22.17
CA LEU A 208 7.19 9.36 -21.37
C LEU A 208 5.96 8.49 -21.07
N CYS A 209 4.88 9.05 -20.53
CA CYS A 209 3.66 8.33 -20.21
C CYS A 209 3.05 7.63 -21.44
N GLU A 210 3.12 8.25 -22.61
CA GLU A 210 2.66 7.67 -23.88
C GLU A 210 3.56 6.52 -24.38
N SER A 211 4.87 6.59 -24.15
CA SER A 211 5.79 5.51 -24.51
C SER A 211 5.62 4.25 -23.65
N LYS A 212 5.02 4.38 -22.48
CA LYS A 212 4.82 3.29 -21.52
C LYS A 212 3.54 2.54 -21.83
N SER A 213 3.60 1.22 -21.67
CA SER A 213 2.44 0.35 -21.87
C SER A 213 1.35 0.62 -20.82
N LYS A 214 1.74 0.98 -19.60
CA LYS A 214 0.83 1.29 -18.50
C LYS A 214 1.32 2.42 -17.61
N VAL A 215 0.40 3.27 -17.18
CA VAL A 215 0.65 4.39 -16.28
C VAL A 215 -0.22 4.22 -15.04
N VAL A 216 0.44 4.12 -13.88
CA VAL A 216 -0.20 3.94 -12.58
C VAL A 216 -0.04 5.24 -11.80
N ALA A 217 -1.11 5.73 -11.18
CA ALA A 217 -1.03 6.82 -10.21
C ALA A 217 -1.12 6.24 -8.81
N PHE A 218 -0.19 6.59 -7.92
CA PHE A 218 -0.25 6.23 -6.51
C PHE A 218 -0.08 7.49 -5.67
N LEU A 219 -1.17 7.90 -5.02
CA LEU A 219 -1.28 9.21 -4.37
C LEU A 219 -1.79 9.08 -2.92
N ASP A 220 -1.58 10.14 -2.15
CA ASP A 220 -1.93 10.23 -0.74
C ASP A 220 -3.42 10.01 -0.46
N GLY A 221 -3.75 9.53 0.73
CA GLY A 221 -5.10 9.21 1.17
C GLY A 221 -5.96 10.41 1.55
N ASP A 222 -5.51 11.62 1.25
CA ASP A 222 -6.10 12.86 1.73
C ASP A 222 -6.90 13.62 0.65
N ARG A 223 -7.38 14.82 0.99
CA ARG A 223 -8.11 15.65 0.04
C ARG A 223 -7.18 16.24 -1.03
N ALA A 224 -5.92 16.57 -0.72
CA ALA A 224 -4.97 17.15 -1.67
C ALA A 224 -4.63 16.15 -2.80
N GLY A 225 -4.33 14.89 -2.46
CA GLY A 225 -4.11 13.81 -3.42
C GLY A 225 -5.32 13.57 -4.32
N GLY A 226 -6.53 13.88 -3.84
CA GLY A 226 -7.76 13.89 -4.64
C GLY A 226 -7.80 14.96 -5.74
N PHE A 227 -7.28 16.15 -5.47
CA PHE A 227 -7.16 17.21 -6.49
C PHE A 227 -6.07 16.89 -7.51
N ILE A 228 -4.93 16.39 -7.05
CA ILE A 228 -3.80 16.01 -7.92
C ILE A 228 -4.20 14.90 -8.87
N LEU A 229 -4.96 13.90 -8.42
CA LEU A 229 -5.48 12.85 -9.29
C LEU A 229 -6.35 13.41 -10.43
N LYS A 230 -7.21 14.38 -10.14
CA LYS A 230 -8.08 15.01 -11.15
C LYS A 230 -7.25 15.78 -12.17
N GLU A 231 -6.25 16.50 -11.70
CA GLU A 231 -5.31 17.24 -12.55
C GLU A 231 -4.53 16.29 -13.45
N LEU A 232 -3.97 15.21 -12.90
CA LEU A 232 -3.23 14.19 -13.64
C LEU A 232 -4.09 13.55 -14.74
N LYS A 233 -5.32 13.15 -14.42
CA LYS A 233 -6.24 12.55 -15.40
C LYS A 233 -6.58 13.49 -16.56
N SER A 234 -6.49 14.80 -16.36
CA SER A 234 -6.73 15.79 -17.42
C SER A 234 -5.53 15.98 -18.36
N MET A 235 -4.32 15.62 -17.91
CA MET A 235 -3.08 15.90 -18.63
C MET A 235 -2.42 14.64 -19.23
N VAL A 236 -2.54 13.50 -18.55
CA VAL A 236 -1.91 12.22 -18.92
C VAL A 236 -2.91 11.07 -18.81
N ARG A 237 -2.70 10.03 -19.63
CA ARG A 237 -3.46 8.78 -19.53
C ARG A 237 -3.04 8.06 -18.25
N ILE A 238 -4.01 7.71 -17.41
CA ILE A 238 -3.81 6.89 -16.20
C ILE A 238 -4.66 5.63 -16.34
N ASP A 239 -4.00 4.48 -16.30
CA ASP A 239 -4.65 3.18 -16.47
C ASP A 239 -5.13 2.60 -15.13
N VAL A 240 -4.34 2.78 -14.06
CA VAL A 240 -4.64 2.28 -12.71
C VAL A 240 -4.40 3.39 -11.70
N VAL A 241 -5.29 3.45 -10.71
CA VAL A 241 -5.19 4.42 -9.61
C VAL A 241 -5.15 3.66 -8.30
N HIS A 242 -4.12 3.92 -7.51
CA HIS A 242 -3.97 3.51 -6.13
C HIS A 242 -3.99 4.71 -5.20
N ARG A 243 -4.50 4.50 -4.00
CA ARG A 243 -4.56 5.51 -2.95
C ARG A 243 -4.02 4.90 -1.66
N ALA A 244 -3.26 5.68 -0.92
CA ALA A 244 -2.95 5.34 0.46
C ALA A 244 -4.25 5.32 1.31
N PRO A 245 -4.25 4.63 2.47
CA PRO A 245 -5.39 4.64 3.40
C PRO A 245 -5.80 6.06 3.79
N GLU A 246 -7.06 6.23 4.23
CA GLU A 246 -7.63 7.53 4.58
C GLU A 246 -6.74 8.29 5.58
N ASP A 247 -6.42 9.55 5.24
CA ASP A 247 -5.53 10.44 6.00
C ASP A 247 -4.10 9.91 6.23
N VAL A 248 -3.60 9.03 5.35
CA VAL A 248 -2.21 8.53 5.35
C VAL A 248 -1.51 8.96 4.06
N GLU A 249 -0.27 9.44 4.18
CA GLU A 249 0.59 9.81 3.05
C GLU A 249 1.39 8.59 2.54
N VAL A 250 1.74 8.58 1.25
CA VAL A 250 2.51 7.46 0.65
C VAL A 250 3.89 7.34 1.30
N GLU A 251 4.50 8.45 1.72
CA GLU A 251 5.76 8.45 2.47
C GLU A 251 5.68 7.78 3.86
N GLU A 252 4.48 7.70 4.45
CA GLU A 252 4.26 7.09 5.78
C GLU A 252 4.02 5.58 5.72
N LEU A 253 3.79 5.02 4.53
CA LEU A 253 3.54 3.60 4.36
C LEU A 253 4.79 2.76 4.64
N THR A 254 4.60 1.60 5.25
CA THR A 254 5.67 0.60 5.33
C THR A 254 5.89 -0.04 3.94
N PRO A 255 7.12 -0.52 3.64
CA PRO A 255 7.38 -1.21 2.37
C PRO A 255 6.43 -2.39 2.09
N MET A 256 6.03 -3.12 3.14
CA MET A 256 5.06 -4.22 3.02
C MET A 256 3.67 -3.75 2.59
N GLN A 257 3.19 -2.62 3.13
CA GLN A 257 1.90 -2.04 2.74
C GLN A 257 1.92 -1.56 1.29
N ILE A 258 3.03 -0.98 0.83
CA ILE A 258 3.18 -0.59 -0.59
C ILE A 258 3.09 -1.82 -1.50
N VAL A 259 3.81 -2.88 -1.15
CA VAL A 259 3.76 -4.16 -1.90
C VAL A 259 2.35 -4.73 -1.92
N GLU A 260 1.62 -4.67 -0.80
CA GLU A 260 0.25 -5.17 -0.71
C GLU A 260 -0.72 -4.36 -1.58
N ILE A 261 -0.65 -3.01 -1.54
CA ILE A 261 -1.48 -2.11 -2.36
C ILE A 261 -1.21 -2.34 -3.85
N LEU A 262 0.06 -2.46 -4.23
CA LEU A 262 0.46 -2.61 -5.63
C LEU A 262 0.44 -4.05 -6.12
N LYS A 263 0.13 -5.02 -5.27
CA LYS A 263 0.28 -6.46 -5.55
C LYS A 263 -0.41 -6.88 -6.84
N ASP A 264 -1.71 -6.61 -6.93
CA ASP A 264 -2.53 -7.05 -8.07
C ASP A 264 -2.05 -6.38 -9.37
N THR A 265 -1.68 -5.10 -9.30
CA THR A 265 -1.14 -4.38 -10.45
C THR A 265 0.22 -4.92 -10.87
N ALA A 266 1.12 -5.19 -9.93
CA ALA A 266 2.42 -5.76 -10.20
C ALA A 266 2.32 -7.19 -10.77
N GLU A 267 1.37 -7.99 -10.29
CA GLU A 267 1.07 -9.33 -10.82
C GLU A 267 0.49 -9.26 -12.24
N ASP A 268 -0.43 -8.34 -12.50
CA ASP A 268 -0.94 -8.09 -13.85
C ASP A 268 0.18 -7.62 -14.78
N MET A 269 1.13 -6.83 -14.28
CA MET A 269 2.28 -6.38 -15.06
C MET A 269 3.24 -7.53 -15.36
N LYS A 270 3.46 -8.45 -14.42
CA LYS A 270 4.22 -9.69 -14.69
C LYS A 270 3.55 -10.54 -15.77
N LYS A 271 2.22 -10.56 -15.83
CA LYS A 271 1.42 -11.24 -16.88
C LYS A 271 1.44 -10.50 -18.23
N GLU A 272 1.51 -9.17 -18.23
CA GLU A 272 1.63 -8.39 -19.47
C GLU A 272 3.07 -8.42 -20.03
N THR A 273 4.11 -8.45 -19.18
CA THR A 273 5.52 -8.63 -19.59
C THR A 273 5.85 -10.04 -20.08
N THR A 274 4.98 -11.01 -19.80
CA THR A 274 5.08 -12.38 -20.35
C THR A 274 4.37 -12.53 -21.70
N LYS A 275 3.77 -11.46 -22.26
CA LYS A 275 3.42 -11.47 -23.68
C LYS A 275 4.71 -11.28 -24.49
N PRO A 276 5.14 -12.27 -25.25
CA PRO A 276 6.44 -12.22 -25.87
C PRO A 276 6.39 -11.17 -26.99
N ARG A 277 7.25 -10.14 -26.87
CA ARG A 277 7.42 -9.08 -27.88
C ARG A 277 8.73 -9.31 -28.62
N LEU A 278 8.68 -9.13 -29.94
CA LEU A 278 9.86 -9.11 -30.81
C LEU A 278 10.88 -8.09 -30.30
N GLN A 279 12.10 -8.54 -29.97
CA GLN A 279 13.15 -7.67 -29.43
C GLN A 279 13.85 -6.81 -30.50
N ASP A 280 13.95 -7.30 -31.74
CA ASP A 280 14.52 -6.56 -32.88
C ASP A 280 13.56 -6.62 -34.10
N PRO A 281 13.15 -5.46 -34.68
CA PRO A 281 12.36 -5.43 -35.91
C PRO A 281 12.98 -6.19 -37.10
N LYS A 282 14.32 -6.35 -37.14
CA LYS A 282 15.02 -7.08 -38.21
C LYS A 282 14.81 -8.59 -38.15
N ASP A 283 14.38 -9.12 -37.00
CA ASP A 283 14.12 -10.55 -36.80
C ASP A 283 12.71 -10.96 -37.24
N GLU A 284 11.90 -10.05 -37.78
CA GLU A 284 10.54 -10.32 -38.24
C GLU A 284 10.44 -11.50 -39.24
N PRO A 285 11.37 -11.68 -40.20
CA PRO A 285 11.39 -12.87 -41.05
C PRO A 285 11.61 -14.16 -40.24
N ILE A 286 12.54 -14.15 -39.29
CA ILE A 286 12.90 -15.31 -38.45
C ILE A 286 11.76 -15.64 -37.47
N ALA A 287 11.10 -14.63 -36.93
CA ALA A 287 9.94 -14.80 -36.08
C ALA A 287 8.73 -15.36 -36.82
N ASN A 288 8.53 -15.02 -38.10
CA ASN A 288 7.48 -15.63 -38.91
C ASN A 288 7.71 -17.13 -39.15
N VAL A 289 8.97 -17.53 -39.37
CA VAL A 289 9.37 -18.95 -39.46
C VAL A 289 9.06 -19.66 -38.14
N ALA A 290 9.53 -19.11 -37.03
CA ALA A 290 9.32 -19.72 -35.71
C ALA A 290 7.83 -19.75 -35.32
N LYS A 291 7.03 -18.72 -35.65
CA LYS A 291 5.57 -18.71 -35.39
C LYS A 291 4.82 -19.83 -36.13
N LYS A 292 5.28 -20.19 -37.34
CA LYS A 292 4.67 -21.27 -38.13
C LYS A 292 4.94 -22.65 -37.52
N VAL A 293 6.13 -22.85 -36.96
CA VAL A 293 6.60 -24.16 -36.47
C VAL A 293 6.34 -24.37 -34.98
N TYR A 294 6.40 -23.30 -34.17
CA TYR A 294 6.31 -23.37 -32.71
C TYR A 294 5.06 -24.09 -32.17
N PRO A 295 3.83 -23.89 -32.72
CA PRO A 295 2.64 -24.58 -32.22
C PRO A 295 2.73 -26.11 -32.30
N ASP A 296 3.40 -26.64 -33.32
CA ASP A 296 3.55 -28.09 -33.56
C ASP A 296 4.83 -28.66 -32.92
N LEU A 297 5.68 -27.80 -32.37
CA LEU A 297 6.98 -28.15 -31.81
C LEU A 297 7.03 -27.99 -30.29
N ASN A 298 6.30 -27.05 -29.72
CA ASN A 298 6.31 -26.79 -28.28
C ASN A 298 5.82 -28.04 -27.51
N GLU A 299 6.62 -28.49 -26.53
CA GLU A 299 6.39 -29.71 -25.72
C GLU A 299 6.55 -31.05 -26.48
N SER A 300 7.10 -31.05 -27.69
CA SER A 300 7.34 -32.26 -28.48
C SER A 300 8.71 -32.91 -28.23
N LEU A 301 9.71 -32.15 -27.72
CA LEU A 301 11.13 -32.51 -27.68
C LEU A 301 11.74 -32.87 -29.05
N GLU A 302 11.14 -32.36 -30.12
CA GLU A 302 11.58 -32.54 -31.49
C GLU A 302 12.25 -31.28 -32.05
N ALA A 303 12.91 -31.44 -33.19
CA ALA A 303 13.51 -30.38 -33.96
C ALA A 303 13.11 -30.51 -35.42
N VAL A 304 12.87 -29.36 -36.05
CA VAL A 304 12.49 -29.21 -37.44
C VAL A 304 13.58 -28.44 -38.17
N ALA A 305 14.06 -29.02 -39.27
CA ALA A 305 14.99 -28.37 -40.19
C ALA A 305 14.24 -27.88 -41.44
N LEU A 306 14.47 -26.63 -41.82
CA LEU A 306 13.84 -25.99 -42.97
C LEU A 306 14.88 -25.51 -43.99
N ASP A 307 14.53 -25.56 -45.27
CA ASP A 307 15.30 -24.98 -46.36
C ASP A 307 15.05 -23.46 -46.52
N GLU A 308 15.58 -22.86 -47.59
CA GLU A 308 15.39 -21.44 -47.91
C GLU A 308 13.94 -21.07 -48.26
N GLU A 309 13.16 -22.04 -48.75
CA GLU A 309 11.76 -21.88 -49.18
C GLU A 309 10.78 -22.18 -48.03
N LEU A 310 11.28 -22.47 -46.83
CA LEU A 310 10.53 -22.85 -45.63
C LEU A 310 9.79 -24.19 -45.75
N ASN A 311 10.32 -25.10 -46.57
CA ASN A 311 9.88 -26.49 -46.62
C ASN A 311 10.60 -27.31 -45.56
N GLU A 312 9.88 -28.28 -44.99
CA GLU A 312 10.46 -29.22 -44.02
C GLU A 312 11.41 -30.19 -44.71
N VAL A 313 12.69 -30.13 -44.32
CA VAL A 313 13.71 -31.09 -44.74
C VAL A 313 13.63 -32.35 -43.88
N PHE A 314 13.48 -32.18 -42.57
CA PHE A 314 13.18 -33.27 -41.64
C PHE A 314 12.60 -32.75 -40.31
N LYS A 315 11.89 -33.64 -39.62
CA LYS A 315 11.49 -33.51 -38.21
C LYS A 315 11.94 -34.75 -37.44
N VAL A 316 12.76 -34.55 -36.40
CA VAL A 316 13.36 -35.65 -35.59
C VAL A 316 13.47 -35.25 -34.12
N PRO A 317 13.58 -36.21 -33.18
CA PRO A 317 13.89 -35.91 -31.78
C PRO A 317 15.18 -35.08 -31.64
N VAL A 318 15.22 -34.15 -30.69
CA VAL A 318 16.40 -33.27 -30.45
C VAL A 318 17.70 -34.06 -30.28
N SER A 319 17.64 -35.25 -29.68
CA SER A 319 18.77 -36.16 -29.49
C SER A 319 19.40 -36.65 -30.80
N GLU A 320 18.63 -36.71 -31.89
CA GLU A 320 19.04 -37.26 -33.18
C GLU A 320 19.53 -36.20 -34.17
N VAL A 321 19.29 -34.92 -33.88
CA VAL A 321 19.59 -33.79 -34.79
C VAL A 321 21.05 -33.79 -35.23
N VAL A 322 21.98 -33.93 -34.28
CA VAL A 322 23.43 -33.94 -34.57
C VAL A 322 23.80 -35.04 -35.56
N GLY A 323 23.10 -36.18 -35.55
CA GLY A 323 23.34 -37.29 -36.48
C GLY A 323 22.76 -37.06 -37.88
N LYS A 324 21.82 -36.13 -38.04
CA LYS A 324 21.17 -35.79 -39.32
C LYS A 324 21.78 -34.57 -40.01
N LEU A 325 22.51 -33.74 -39.27
CA LEU A 325 23.22 -32.57 -39.80
C LEU A 325 24.44 -33.01 -40.60
N SER A 326 24.31 -33.01 -41.93
CA SER A 326 25.40 -33.30 -42.87
C SER A 326 25.76 -32.06 -43.71
N PRO A 327 27.04 -31.88 -44.10
CA PRO A 327 27.44 -30.81 -45.01
C PRO A 327 26.69 -30.90 -46.34
N GLY A 328 26.17 -29.77 -46.83
CA GLY A 328 25.43 -29.71 -48.10
C GLY A 328 23.97 -30.18 -48.01
N SER A 329 23.39 -30.20 -46.81
CA SER A 329 22.00 -30.61 -46.57
C SER A 329 20.94 -29.60 -47.04
N GLY A 330 21.34 -28.40 -47.48
CA GLY A 330 20.42 -27.36 -47.96
C GLY A 330 19.57 -26.71 -46.86
N ILE A 331 19.89 -26.97 -45.59
CA ILE A 331 19.15 -26.48 -44.42
C ILE A 331 19.57 -25.04 -44.12
N LYS A 332 18.61 -24.13 -44.05
CA LYS A 332 18.82 -22.71 -43.70
C LYS A 332 18.43 -22.40 -42.26
N TYR A 333 17.33 -22.98 -41.78
CA TYR A 333 16.80 -22.76 -40.43
C TYR A 333 16.69 -24.08 -39.66
N LEU A 334 17.10 -24.06 -38.39
CA LEU A 334 16.89 -25.17 -37.46
C LEU A 334 16.10 -24.67 -36.25
N VAL A 335 14.92 -25.24 -36.02
CA VAL A 335 14.03 -24.89 -34.92
C VAL A 335 13.89 -26.09 -34.00
N LEU A 336 14.15 -25.96 -32.71
CA LEU A 336 14.13 -27.08 -31.76
C LEU A 336 13.39 -26.76 -30.46
N ASP A 337 12.65 -27.74 -29.95
CA ASP A 337 12.08 -27.73 -28.59
C ASP A 337 13.14 -28.20 -27.58
N GLY A 338 14.11 -27.33 -27.32
CA GLY A 338 15.24 -27.68 -26.47
C GLY A 338 16.28 -26.58 -26.29
N ILE A 339 17.38 -26.95 -25.63
CA ILE A 339 18.49 -26.05 -25.32
C ILE A 339 19.48 -26.04 -26.49
N ILE A 340 19.84 -24.85 -26.95
CA ILE A 340 20.93 -24.65 -27.92
C ILE A 340 22.26 -24.88 -27.20
N THR A 341 22.92 -26.00 -27.52
CA THR A 341 24.22 -26.39 -26.95
C THR A 341 25.37 -26.10 -27.91
N GLN A 342 26.60 -25.99 -27.40
CA GLN A 342 27.80 -25.79 -28.24
C GLN A 342 27.97 -26.91 -29.28
N ARG A 343 27.72 -28.17 -28.90
CA ARG A 343 27.80 -29.33 -29.81
C ARG A 343 26.84 -29.21 -31.00
N LEU A 344 25.64 -28.67 -30.75
CA LEU A 344 24.65 -28.43 -31.79
C LEU A 344 25.10 -27.32 -32.75
N ILE A 345 25.66 -26.23 -32.21
CA ILE A 345 26.17 -25.10 -33.00
C ILE A 345 27.33 -25.54 -33.90
N ASP A 346 28.28 -26.31 -33.35
CA ASP A 346 29.43 -26.79 -34.11
C ASP A 346 28.98 -27.68 -35.28
N SER A 347 27.96 -28.52 -35.05
CA SER A 347 27.36 -29.38 -36.08
C SER A 347 26.55 -28.57 -37.10
N ALA A 348 25.80 -27.56 -36.65
CA ALA A 348 25.01 -26.68 -37.51
C ALA A 348 25.89 -25.85 -38.45
N LYS A 349 27.04 -25.39 -37.94
CA LYS A 349 28.06 -24.68 -38.73
C LYS A 349 28.67 -25.56 -39.82
N GLN A 350 28.97 -26.82 -39.50
CA GLN A 350 29.47 -27.79 -40.50
C GLN A 350 28.43 -28.13 -41.56
N ALA A 351 27.14 -28.11 -41.20
CA ALA A 351 26.02 -28.34 -42.10
C ALA A 351 25.70 -27.13 -43.00
N GLY A 352 26.17 -25.92 -42.66
CA GLY A 352 25.91 -24.69 -43.41
C GLY A 352 24.62 -23.97 -43.00
N ILE A 353 24.12 -24.20 -41.78
CA ILE A 353 22.90 -23.57 -41.27
C ILE A 353 23.16 -22.10 -40.94
N GLU A 354 22.24 -21.22 -41.33
CA GLU A 354 22.34 -19.77 -41.07
C GLU A 354 21.72 -19.37 -39.72
N CYS A 355 20.63 -20.03 -39.32
CA CYS A 355 19.89 -19.67 -38.11
C CYS A 355 19.41 -20.87 -37.28
N VAL A 356 19.58 -20.79 -35.96
CA VAL A 356 19.12 -21.79 -34.99
C VAL A 356 18.23 -21.12 -33.94
N ILE A 357 17.05 -21.70 -33.70
CA ILE A 357 16.00 -21.18 -32.81
C ILE A 357 15.65 -22.24 -31.76
N GLY A 358 15.60 -21.87 -30.48
CA GLY A 358 15.22 -22.78 -29.39
C GLY A 358 14.70 -22.07 -28.14
N HIS A 359 14.41 -22.83 -27.08
CA HIS A 359 13.87 -22.24 -25.83
C HIS A 359 14.93 -21.53 -25.00
N ARG A 360 16.16 -22.04 -24.98
CA ARG A 360 17.26 -21.50 -24.16
C ARG A 360 18.60 -21.70 -24.82
N MET A 361 19.56 -20.85 -24.49
CA MET A 361 20.96 -20.98 -24.90
C MET A 361 21.81 -21.43 -23.70
N ALA A 362 22.70 -22.41 -23.90
CA ALA A 362 23.70 -22.79 -22.92
C ALA A 362 24.84 -21.74 -22.86
N ASN A 363 25.81 -21.84 -21.93
CA ASN A 363 26.98 -20.96 -21.93
C ASN A 363 27.86 -21.22 -23.18
N LEU A 364 27.74 -20.36 -24.19
CA LEU A 364 28.42 -20.49 -25.49
C LEU A 364 29.75 -19.73 -25.52
N LYS A 365 30.75 -20.26 -26.24
CA LYS A 365 32.11 -19.67 -26.31
C LYS A 365 32.33 -18.77 -27.54
N SER A 366 31.59 -18.97 -28.64
CA SER A 366 31.56 -18.09 -29.81
C SER A 366 30.37 -18.43 -30.71
N ALA A 367 29.74 -17.41 -31.32
CA ALA A 367 28.65 -17.53 -32.29
C ALA A 367 29.10 -17.22 -33.74
N ASP A 368 30.40 -17.30 -34.03
CA ASP A 368 30.99 -16.85 -35.31
C ASP A 368 30.28 -17.42 -36.55
N GLY A 369 29.44 -16.58 -37.16
CA GLY A 369 28.75 -16.81 -38.44
C GLY A 369 27.34 -17.42 -38.37
N LEU A 370 26.77 -17.68 -37.19
CA LEU A 370 25.42 -18.23 -37.02
C LEU A 370 24.50 -17.25 -36.29
N THR A 371 23.26 -17.11 -36.77
CA THR A 371 22.22 -16.35 -36.06
C THR A 371 21.52 -17.25 -35.05
N LEU A 372 21.74 -16.99 -33.76
CA LEU A 372 21.10 -17.74 -32.67
C LEU A 372 19.98 -16.89 -32.08
N LYS A 373 18.78 -17.46 -31.96
CA LYS A 373 17.63 -16.77 -31.38
C LYS A 373 16.88 -17.67 -30.41
N THR A 374 16.27 -17.07 -29.38
CA THR A 374 15.32 -17.78 -28.53
C THR A 374 13.88 -17.47 -28.91
N PHE A 375 12.93 -18.37 -28.62
CA PHE A 375 11.50 -18.09 -28.84
C PHE A 375 11.02 -16.83 -28.08
N THR A 376 11.63 -16.56 -26.93
CA THR A 376 11.38 -15.34 -26.15
C THR A 376 11.92 -14.08 -26.83
N GLU A 377 13.09 -14.13 -27.45
CA GLU A 377 13.62 -13.02 -28.26
C GLU A 377 12.77 -12.72 -29.50
N LEU A 378 12.18 -13.76 -30.10
CA LEU A 378 11.33 -13.66 -31.28
C LEU A 378 9.88 -13.27 -30.97
N GLY A 379 9.54 -13.04 -29.69
CA GLY A 379 8.20 -12.65 -29.32
C GLY A 379 7.16 -13.77 -29.49
N ILE A 380 7.57 -15.03 -29.27
CA ILE A 380 6.73 -16.23 -29.45
C ILE A 380 6.40 -16.94 -28.13
N ALA A 381 7.35 -16.99 -27.18
CA ALA A 381 7.22 -17.73 -25.91
C ALA A 381 7.64 -16.92 -24.68
#